data_AF-A0A3D1X8J5-F1
#
_entry.id   AF-A0A3D1X8J5-F1
#
_cell.length_a   1.000
_cell.length_b   1.000
_cell.length_c   1.000
_cell.angle_alpha   90.00
_cell.angle_beta   90.00
_cell.angle_gamma   90.00
#
_symmetry.space_group_name_H-M   'P 1'
#
loop_
_entity.id
_entity.type
_entity.pdbx_description
1 polymer ?
#
loop_
_entity_poly.entity_id
_entity_poly.type
_entity_poly.pdbx_seq_one_letter_code
_entity_poly.pdbx_strand_id
1 'polypeptide(L)'
;MTQPDRQRIQHIRDYCEEIRKTIERYGEGFAVFDQDADYQRSIAFSILQIGELSGGLSEEYRKATSSRVQWGPMKGMRNLVAHSYGNMNREIIWETAVNDIPTLKQFCEEQLAEN
;
A
#
# COMPACT_ATOMS: atom_id res chain seq x y z
N MET A 1 0.09 16.87 11.65
CA MET A 1 0.61 15.49 11.66
C MET A 1 1.57 15.33 12.83
N THR A 2 1.53 14.24 13.60
CA THR A 2 2.51 14.01 14.68
C THR A 2 3.83 13.47 14.13
N GLN A 3 4.93 13.53 14.89
CA GLN A 3 6.20 12.93 14.45
C GLN A 3 6.09 11.42 14.16
N PRO A 4 5.42 10.60 15.01
CA PRO A 4 5.16 9.20 14.68
C PRO A 4 4.31 9.00 13.42
N ASP A 5 3.34 9.86 13.16
CA ASP A 5 2.55 9.78 11.92
C ASP A 5 3.44 10.07 10.70
N ARG A 6 4.29 11.11 10.78
CA ARG A 6 5.21 11.46 9.69
C ARG A 6 6.15 10.31 9.34
N GLN A 7 6.69 9.61 10.33
CA GLN A 7 7.53 8.43 10.11
C GLN A 7 6.75 7.29 9.45
N ARG A 8 5.49 7.05 9.85
CA ARG A 8 4.65 6.05 9.19
C ARG A 8 4.33 6.41 7.75
N ILE A 9 4.02 7.68 7.48
CA ILE A 9 3.77 8.17 6.10
C ILE A 9 5.01 8.04 5.23
N GLN A 10 6.19 8.35 5.77
CA GLN A 10 7.47 8.11 5.10
C GLN A 10 7.64 6.63 4.72
N HIS A 11 7.43 5.70 5.66
CA HIS A 11 7.53 4.28 5.36
C HIS A 11 6.46 3.78 4.38
N ILE A 12 5.22 4.28 4.48
CA ILE A 12 4.16 3.96 3.51
C ILE A 12 4.59 4.38 2.11
N ARG A 13 5.13 5.60 1.96
CA ARG A 13 5.67 6.09 0.68
C ARG A 13 6.76 5.17 0.15
N ASP A 14 7.69 4.77 1.02
CA ASP A 14 8.81 3.92 0.64
C ASP A 14 8.31 2.54 0.16
N TYR A 15 7.32 1.94 0.81
CA TYR A 15 6.69 0.70 0.33
C TYR A 15 5.93 0.88 -0.99
N CYS A 16 5.29 2.04 -1.22
CA CYS A 16 4.67 2.31 -2.51
C CYS A 16 5.73 2.38 -3.63
N GLU A 17 6.89 2.96 -3.34
CA GLU A 17 8.02 3.01 -4.27
C GLU A 17 8.62 1.61 -4.51
N GLU A 18 8.72 0.75 -3.49
CA GLU A 18 9.18 -0.62 -3.66
C GLU A 18 8.21 -1.46 -4.51
N ILE A 19 6.89 -1.26 -4.36
CA ILE A 19 5.88 -1.86 -5.25
C ILE A 19 6.14 -1.43 -6.70
N ARG A 20 6.32 -0.12 -6.94
CA ARG A 20 6.61 0.44 -8.27
C ARG A 20 7.86 -0.19 -8.89
N LYS A 21 8.97 -0.23 -8.15
CA LYS A 21 10.23 -0.85 -8.59
C LYS A 21 10.09 -2.35 -8.84
N THR A 22 9.30 -3.05 -8.03
CA THR A 22 9.02 -4.48 -8.22
C THR A 22 8.29 -4.69 -9.54
N ILE A 23 7.31 -3.84 -9.85
CA ILE A 23 6.59 -3.91 -11.12
C ILE A 23 7.53 -3.68 -12.31
N GLU A 24 8.38 -2.64 -12.25
CA GLU A 24 9.39 -2.39 -13.29
C GLU A 24 10.38 -3.55 -13.46
N ARG A 25 10.77 -4.20 -12.36
CA ARG A 25 11.73 -5.30 -12.35
C ARG A 25 11.20 -6.57 -12.99
N TYR A 26 10.00 -6.99 -12.61
CA TYR A 26 9.41 -8.26 -13.06
C TYR A 26 8.65 -8.11 -14.38
N GLY A 27 8.12 -6.92 -14.65
CA GLY A 27 7.34 -6.60 -15.83
C GLY A 27 5.92 -6.15 -15.51
N GLU A 28 5.42 -5.27 -16.36
CA GLU A 28 4.05 -4.77 -16.29
C GLU A 28 3.05 -5.78 -16.86
N GLY A 29 1.90 -5.90 -16.19
CA GLY A 29 0.76 -6.68 -16.67
C GLY A 29 0.37 -7.82 -15.74
N PHE A 30 -0.95 -8.01 -15.59
CA PHE A 30 -1.50 -9.03 -14.70
C PHE A 30 -1.00 -10.44 -15.03
N ALA A 31 -0.89 -10.81 -16.31
CA ALA A 31 -0.45 -12.14 -16.73
C ALA A 31 1.00 -12.46 -16.31
N VAL A 32 1.87 -11.45 -16.23
CA VAL A 32 3.27 -11.62 -15.75
C VAL A 32 3.25 -11.82 -14.25
N PHE A 33 2.48 -11.00 -13.54
CA PHE A 33 2.26 -11.11 -12.10
C PHE A 33 1.65 -12.46 -11.69
N ASP A 34 0.64 -12.94 -12.42
CA ASP A 34 -0.11 -14.17 -12.11
C ASP A 34 0.73 -15.46 -12.24
N GLN A 35 1.81 -15.40 -13.03
CA GLN A 35 2.69 -16.56 -13.28
C GLN A 35 3.86 -16.68 -12.32
N ASP A 36 4.17 -15.65 -11.53
CA ASP A 36 5.33 -15.64 -10.63
C ASP A 36 4.90 -15.47 -9.17
N ALA A 37 5.10 -16.54 -8.38
CA ALA A 37 4.71 -16.57 -6.97
C ALA A 37 5.55 -15.61 -6.11
N ASP A 38 6.81 -15.34 -6.46
CA ASP A 38 7.67 -14.44 -5.69
C ASP A 38 7.33 -12.97 -5.98
N TYR A 39 6.96 -12.65 -7.23
CA TYR A 39 6.37 -11.36 -7.57
C TYR A 39 5.08 -11.11 -6.79
N GLN A 40 4.17 -12.09 -6.77
CA GLN A 40 2.93 -12.02 -5.98
C GLN A 40 3.19 -11.77 -4.50
N ARG A 41 4.11 -12.53 -3.90
CA ARG A 41 4.46 -12.40 -2.49
C ARG A 41 5.08 -11.04 -2.19
N SER A 42 5.97 -10.54 -3.05
CA SER A 42 6.62 -9.24 -2.87
C SER A 42 5.61 -8.09 -2.82
N ILE A 43 4.68 -8.06 -3.77
CA ILE A 43 3.62 -7.04 -3.83
C ILE A 43 2.66 -7.18 -2.64
N ALA A 44 2.19 -8.40 -2.38
CA ALA A 44 1.27 -8.66 -1.27
C ALA A 44 1.88 -8.27 0.09
N PHE A 45 3.14 -8.60 0.31
CA PHE A 45 3.83 -8.26 1.56
C PHE A 45 3.95 -6.74 1.73
N SER A 46 4.28 -6.01 0.66
CA SER A 46 4.36 -4.54 0.70
C SER A 46 2.99 -3.91 1.01
N ILE A 47 1.91 -4.40 0.40
CA ILE A 47 0.54 -3.96 0.70
C ILE A 47 0.15 -4.25 2.16
N LEU A 48 0.56 -5.42 2.69
CA LEU A 48 0.34 -5.77 4.09
C LEU A 48 1.06 -4.80 5.04
N GLN A 49 2.31 -4.43 4.75
CA GLN A 49 3.06 -3.45 5.54
C GLN A 49 2.41 -2.06 5.49
N ILE A 50 1.92 -1.64 4.32
CA ILE A 50 1.19 -0.37 4.16
C ILE A 50 -0.05 -0.36 5.06
N GLY A 51 -0.85 -1.42 5.04
CA GLY A 51 -2.06 -1.49 5.85
C GLY A 51 -1.80 -1.56 7.36
N GLU A 52 -0.71 -2.20 7.78
CA GLU A 52 -0.26 -2.19 9.18
C GLU A 52 0.12 -0.77 9.64
N LEU A 53 0.94 -0.08 8.86
CA LEU A 53 1.34 1.31 9.14
C LEU A 53 0.13 2.26 9.14
N SER A 54 -0.80 2.07 8.21
CA SER A 54 -2.06 2.81 8.13
C SER A 54 -2.91 2.65 9.37
N GLY A 55 -2.95 1.44 9.94
CA GLY A 55 -3.64 1.15 11.20
C GLY A 55 -3.00 1.83 12.42
N GLY A 56 -1.70 2.13 12.36
CA GLY A 56 -0.95 2.81 13.40
C GLY A 56 -0.97 4.35 13.33
N LEU A 57 -1.59 4.94 12.30
CA LEU A 57 -1.79 6.39 12.21
C LEU A 57 -2.77 6.88 13.28
N SER A 58 -2.48 8.06 13.84
CA SER A 58 -3.35 8.72 14.82
C SER A 58 -4.77 8.90 14.28
N GLU A 59 -5.75 8.90 15.17
CA GLU A 59 -7.14 9.08 14.79
C GLU A 59 -7.37 10.47 14.19
N GLU A 60 -6.70 11.48 14.74
CA GLU A 60 -6.73 12.87 14.28
C GLU A 60 -6.22 12.96 12.84
N TYR A 61 -5.08 12.34 12.53
CA TYR A 61 -4.53 12.36 11.17
C TYR A 61 -5.42 11.63 10.18
N ARG A 62 -5.92 10.44 10.55
CA ARG A 62 -6.85 9.67 9.69
C ARG A 62 -8.15 10.43 9.43
N LYS A 63 -8.70 11.11 10.44
CA LYS A 63 -9.89 11.97 10.28
C LYS A 63 -9.61 13.15 9.34
N ALA A 64 -8.52 13.87 9.58
CA ALA A 64 -8.14 15.05 8.79
C ALA A 64 -7.90 14.74 7.30
N THR A 65 -7.45 13.52 6.98
CA THR A 65 -7.08 13.09 5.62
C THR A 65 -8.12 12.16 4.97
N SER A 66 -9.24 11.89 5.65
CA SER A 66 -10.25 10.92 5.23
C SER A 66 -10.97 11.25 3.91
N SER A 67 -10.97 12.52 3.49
CA SER A 67 -11.51 12.97 2.20
C SER A 67 -10.62 12.57 1.01
N ARG A 68 -9.35 12.24 1.27
CA ARG A 68 -8.35 11.90 0.25
C ARG A 68 -7.98 10.43 0.26
N VAL A 69 -7.86 9.82 1.45
CA VAL A 69 -7.45 8.42 1.61
C VAL A 69 -8.42 7.69 2.51
N GLN A 70 -8.95 6.56 2.02
CA GLN A 70 -9.79 5.68 2.83
C GLN A 70 -8.92 4.69 3.62
N TRP A 71 -8.51 5.08 4.82
CA TRP A 71 -7.66 4.26 5.70
C TRP A 71 -8.32 2.96 6.20
N GLY A 72 -9.65 2.94 6.30
CA GLY A 72 -10.42 1.75 6.70
C GLY A 72 -10.23 0.58 5.73
N PRO A 73 -10.50 0.77 4.43
CA PRO A 73 -10.17 -0.20 3.38
C PRO A 73 -8.72 -0.69 3.38
N MET A 74 -7.72 0.19 3.61
CA MET A 74 -6.31 -0.24 3.69
C MET A 74 -6.04 -1.20 4.84
N LYS A 75 -6.65 -0.97 6.01
CA LYS A 75 -6.61 -1.91 7.13
C LYS A 75 -7.32 -3.22 6.79
N GLY A 76 -8.44 -3.15 6.07
CA GLY A 76 -9.16 -4.31 5.55
C GLY A 76 -8.30 -5.14 4.60
N MET A 77 -7.57 -4.50 3.70
CA MET A 77 -6.69 -5.17 2.74
C MET A 77 -5.55 -5.91 3.45
N ARG A 78 -4.93 -5.32 4.48
CA ARG A 78 -3.96 -6.03 5.34
C ARG A 78 -4.54 -7.29 5.94
N ASN A 79 -5.77 -7.24 6.44
CA ASN A 79 -6.42 -8.43 7.01
C ASN A 79 -6.72 -9.47 5.94
N LEU A 80 -7.14 -9.05 4.75
CA LEU A 80 -7.36 -9.96 3.63
C LEU A 80 -6.06 -10.68 3.22
N VAL A 81 -4.96 -9.94 3.06
CA VAL A 81 -3.64 -10.50 2.73
C VAL A 81 -3.15 -11.44 3.83
N ALA A 82 -3.24 -11.03 5.09
CA ALA A 82 -2.73 -11.81 6.22
C ALA A 82 -3.48 -13.12 6.44
N HIS A 83 -4.81 -13.13 6.26
CA HIS A 83 -5.66 -14.28 6.60
C HIS A 83 -6.07 -15.14 5.39
N SER A 84 -5.97 -14.61 4.17
CA SER A 84 -6.45 -15.30 2.96
C SER A 84 -5.35 -15.62 1.96
N TYR A 85 -4.06 -15.60 2.34
CA TYR A 85 -2.93 -15.78 1.42
C TYR A 85 -3.01 -17.04 0.51
N GLY A 86 -3.74 -18.08 0.91
CA GLY A 86 -3.98 -19.28 0.08
C GLY A 86 -5.13 -19.17 -0.94
N ASN A 87 -6.06 -18.23 -0.77
CA ASN A 87 -7.25 -18.02 -1.62
C ASN A 87 -7.39 -16.56 -2.09
N MET A 88 -6.33 -15.77 -1.96
CA MET A 88 -6.38 -14.33 -2.19
C MET A 88 -6.64 -14.06 -3.67
N ASN A 89 -7.61 -13.20 -3.96
CA ASN A 89 -7.89 -12.80 -5.34
C ASN A 89 -6.71 -11.96 -5.86
N ARG A 90 -5.91 -12.57 -6.72
CA ARG A 90 -4.70 -11.96 -7.30
C ARG A 90 -5.02 -10.76 -8.18
N GLU A 91 -6.22 -10.71 -8.77
CA GLU A 91 -6.69 -9.54 -9.51
C GLU A 91 -6.81 -8.33 -8.58
N ILE A 92 -7.38 -8.50 -7.38
CA ILE A 92 -7.53 -7.41 -6.41
C ILE A 92 -6.16 -6.87 -5.98
N ILE A 93 -5.18 -7.76 -5.72
CA ILE A 93 -3.82 -7.35 -5.36
C ILE A 93 -3.20 -6.52 -6.48
N TRP A 94 -3.33 -7.03 -7.71
CA TRP A 94 -2.77 -6.38 -8.89
C TRP A 94 -3.43 -5.02 -9.13
N GLU A 95 -4.76 -4.95 -9.12
CA GLU A 95 -5.51 -3.70 -9.25
C GLU A 95 -5.12 -2.69 -8.17
N THR A 96 -4.99 -3.13 -6.91
CA THR A 96 -4.50 -2.28 -5.82
C THR A 96 -3.11 -1.74 -6.15
N ALA A 97 -2.20 -2.61 -6.59
CA ALA A 97 -0.81 -2.25 -6.88
C ALA A 97 -0.66 -1.25 -8.03
N VAL A 98 -1.51 -1.34 -9.06
CA VAL A 98 -1.39 -0.47 -10.26
C VAL A 98 -2.28 0.77 -10.22
N ASN A 99 -3.39 0.77 -9.47
CA ASN A 99 -4.34 1.88 -9.44
C ASN A 99 -4.27 2.68 -8.13
N ASP A 100 -4.31 1.99 -6.98
CA ASP A 100 -4.45 2.64 -5.68
C ASP A 100 -3.09 3.07 -5.11
N ILE A 101 -2.07 2.22 -5.23
CA ILE A 101 -0.74 2.48 -4.69
C ILE A 101 -0.08 3.73 -5.29
N PRO A 102 -0.14 4.00 -6.61
CA PRO A 102 0.40 5.25 -7.15
C PRO A 102 -0.27 6.50 -6.58
N THR A 103 -1.61 6.44 -6.40
CA THR A 103 -2.38 7.53 -5.81
C THR A 103 -1.99 7.76 -4.35
N LEU A 104 -1.80 6.68 -3.58
CA LEU A 104 -1.32 6.76 -2.20
C LEU A 104 0.09 7.33 -2.13
N LYS A 105 0.99 6.91 -3.02
CA LYS A 105 2.38 7.43 -3.08
C LYS A 105 2.38 8.94 -3.25
N GLN A 106 1.62 9.44 -4.23
CA GLN A 106 1.52 10.88 -4.48
C GLN A 106 1.00 11.61 -3.23
N PHE A 107 -0.06 11.10 -2.61
CA PHE A 107 -0.57 11.66 -1.36
C PHE A 107 0.52 11.73 -0.28
N CYS A 108 1.27 10.65 -0.06
CA CYS A 108 2.34 10.65 0.94
C CYS A 108 3.46 11.65 0.62
N GLU A 109 3.83 11.79 -0.65
CA GLU A 109 4.85 12.76 -1.07
C GLU A 109 4.42 14.20 -0.79
N GLU A 110 3.15 14.53 -1.07
CA GLU A 110 2.59 15.85 -0.74
C GLU A 110 2.60 16.12 0.77
N GLN A 111 2.15 15.15 1.58
CA GLN A 111 2.12 15.30 3.04
C GLN A 111 3.50 15.39 3.70
N LEU A 112 4.55 14.88 3.05
CA LEU A 112 5.93 14.97 3.54
C LEU A 112 6.63 16.26 3.11
N ALA A 113 6.15 16.90 2.04
CA ALA A 113 6.65 18.18 1.53
C ALA A 113 6.06 19.40 2.28
N GLU A 114 4.87 19.26 2.87
CA GLU A 114 4.31 20.22 3.81
C GLU A 114 5.12 20.19 5.13
N ASN A 115 5.85 21.27 5.43
CA ASN A 115 6.76 21.40 6.59
C ASN A 115 6.05 21.24 7.94
#